data_AF-W7HRP9-F1
#
_entry.id   AF-W7HRP9-F1
#
_cell.length_a   1.000
_cell.length_b   1.000
_cell.length_c   1.000
_cell.angle_alpha   90.00
_cell.angle_beta   90.00
_cell.angle_gamma   90.00
#
_symmetry.space_group_name_H-M   'P 1'
#
loop_
_entity.id
_entity.type
_entity.pdbx_description
1 polymer ?
#
loop_
_entity_poly.entity_id
_entity_poly.type
_entity_poly.pdbx_seq_one_letter_code
_entity_poly.pdbx_strand_id
1 'polypeptide(L)'
;MATTQAVEYLRGVIFAPDATIWRAHVRLFHFFPVVCVLQALITTPMGKTSIKSRLNLPGKVSWILMELVSPVSFFLTLFLNVTHPLAALHALPMLHKVLVGLYVVHYTNRALISPLRAPAYAPAHIIVLFAGTLFNYLNGYGLAGWLLLQHGQVEAVDARGVVRFTVGVLLWAVGFAGNIWHEDVLYEIRRRVKRRETDAAARKKSDEEVKSDAEGEGRLAVRAANGHIYEVPQGGLYEYCWHPHYFMEWVEWAGFLIAAGWCPPAVNFLVNEVALMTPRAFQGVEFYRARFGRRTPRRKAVVPFLL
;
A
#
# COMPACT_ATOMS: atom_id res chain seq x y z
N MET A 1 37.07 1.57 -11.68
CA MET A 1 36.83 2.93 -12.21
C MET A 1 35.36 3.17 -12.58
N ALA A 2 34.76 2.44 -13.53
CA ALA A 2 33.34 2.65 -13.90
C ALA A 2 32.34 2.46 -12.75
N THR A 3 32.55 1.46 -11.88
CA THR A 3 31.71 1.20 -10.70
C THR A 3 31.80 2.32 -9.66
N THR A 4 32.98 2.90 -9.47
CA THR A 4 33.22 4.01 -8.52
C THR A 4 32.52 5.27 -8.99
N GLN A 5 32.60 5.57 -10.29
CA GLN A 5 31.97 6.75 -10.88
C GLN A 5 30.43 6.66 -10.87
N ALA A 6 29.87 5.46 -11.09
CA ALA A 6 28.44 5.23 -10.98
C ALA A 6 27.93 5.39 -9.54
N VAL A 7 28.67 4.88 -8.55
CA VAL A 7 28.33 5.05 -7.13
C VAL A 7 28.40 6.52 -6.71
N GLU A 8 29.42 7.25 -7.15
CA GLU A 8 29.55 8.70 -6.89
C GLU A 8 28.41 9.50 -7.52
N TYR A 9 27.99 9.14 -8.75
CA TYR A 9 26.84 9.77 -9.40
C TYR A 9 25.52 9.49 -8.66
N LEU A 10 25.25 8.23 -8.32
CA LEU A 10 24.06 7.84 -7.56
C LEU A 10 24.00 8.57 -6.22
N ARG A 11 25.14 8.66 -5.52
CA ARG A 11 25.27 9.40 -4.26
C ARG A 11 25.11 10.91 -4.44
N GLY A 12 25.68 11.48 -5.50
CA GLY A 12 25.72 12.93 -5.71
C GLY A 12 24.42 13.54 -6.24
N VAL A 13 23.54 12.74 -6.86
CA VAL A 13 22.34 13.25 -7.56
C VAL A 13 21.06 12.64 -7.02
N ILE A 14 20.96 11.30 -7.03
CA ILE A 14 19.70 10.59 -6.73
C ILE A 14 19.54 10.46 -5.21
N PHE A 15 20.54 9.90 -4.54
CA PHE A 15 20.50 9.66 -3.10
C PHE A 15 21.25 10.72 -2.30
N ALA A 16 21.39 11.94 -2.82
CA ALA A 16 22.19 12.97 -2.18
C ALA A 16 21.60 13.38 -0.83
N PRO A 17 22.41 13.46 0.25
CA PRO A 17 21.98 13.96 1.56
C PRO A 17 22.14 15.48 1.59
N ASP A 18 22.03 16.15 0.43
CA ASP A 18 22.06 17.60 0.34
C ASP A 18 20.69 18.15 0.73
N ALA A 19 20.69 19.16 1.60
CA ALA A 19 19.44 19.70 2.14
C ALA A 19 18.58 20.35 1.06
N THR A 20 19.18 20.90 0.00
CA THR A 20 18.45 21.52 -1.12
C THR A 20 17.81 20.47 -2.00
N ILE A 21 18.56 19.42 -2.36
CA ILE A 21 18.04 18.27 -3.12
C ILE A 21 16.92 17.57 -2.34
N TRP A 22 17.12 17.33 -1.05
CA TRP A 22 16.09 16.71 -0.22
C TRP A 22 14.81 17.56 -0.13
N ARG A 23 14.94 18.88 0.12
CA ARG A 23 13.79 19.79 0.12
C ARG A 23 13.07 19.81 -1.22
N ALA A 24 13.79 19.72 -2.34
CA ALA A 24 13.17 19.65 -3.67
C ALA A 24 12.35 18.36 -3.83
N HIS A 25 12.86 17.21 -3.40
CA HIS A 25 12.12 15.94 -3.42
C HIS A 25 10.90 15.96 -2.49
N VAL A 26 11.03 16.51 -1.28
CA VAL A 26 9.89 16.68 -0.36
C VAL A 26 8.83 17.58 -0.96
N ARG A 27 9.22 18.69 -1.62
CA ARG A 27 8.28 19.57 -2.34
C ARG A 27 7.62 18.86 -3.52
N LEU A 28 8.38 18.10 -4.31
CA LEU A 28 7.81 17.30 -5.40
C LEU A 28 6.77 16.32 -4.86
N PHE A 29 7.07 15.63 -3.76
CA PHE A 29 6.15 14.70 -3.13
C PHE A 29 4.92 15.42 -2.56
N HIS A 30 5.08 16.61 -2.00
CA HIS A 30 3.97 17.42 -1.51
C HIS A 30 2.91 17.74 -2.59
N PHE A 31 3.34 17.95 -3.84
CA PHE A 31 2.43 18.23 -4.96
C PHE A 31 1.88 16.98 -5.67
N PHE A 32 2.21 15.78 -5.18
CA PHE A 32 1.69 14.54 -5.74
C PHE A 32 0.15 14.45 -5.79
N PRO A 33 -0.66 15.05 -4.89
CA PRO A 33 -2.11 14.99 -4.98
C PRO A 33 -2.67 15.61 -6.28
N VAL A 34 -1.94 16.54 -6.90
CA VAL A 34 -2.31 17.08 -8.23
C VAL A 34 -2.32 15.98 -9.28
N VAL A 35 -1.35 15.08 -9.23
CA VAL A 35 -1.29 13.90 -10.10
C VAL A 35 -2.43 12.94 -9.78
N CYS A 36 -2.82 12.81 -8.51
CA CYS A 36 -3.97 11.99 -8.09
C CYS A 36 -5.32 12.54 -8.59
N VAL A 37 -5.49 13.86 -8.73
CA VAL A 37 -6.68 14.45 -9.35
C VAL A 37 -6.78 14.03 -10.81
N LEU A 38 -5.67 14.09 -11.56
CA LEU A 38 -5.63 13.59 -12.94
C LEU A 38 -5.89 12.09 -12.99
N GLN A 39 -5.32 11.32 -12.06
CA GLN A 39 -5.59 9.90 -11.90
C GLN A 39 -7.07 9.62 -11.62
N ALA A 40 -7.78 10.47 -10.87
CA ALA A 40 -9.21 10.28 -10.62
C ALA A 40 -10.04 10.33 -11.91
N LEU A 41 -9.59 11.08 -12.91
CA LEU A 41 -10.22 11.19 -14.23
C LEU A 41 -9.91 10.00 -15.14
N ILE A 42 -8.88 9.21 -14.83
CA ILE A 42 -8.45 8.07 -15.64
C ILE A 42 -8.53 6.76 -14.86
N THR A 43 -9.06 5.73 -15.50
CA THR A 43 -9.13 4.41 -14.86
C THR A 43 -7.71 3.85 -14.71
N THR A 44 -7.27 3.57 -13.49
CA THR A 44 -5.91 3.07 -13.26
C THR A 44 -5.80 1.62 -13.75
N PRO A 45 -4.90 1.28 -14.69
CA PRO A 45 -4.88 -0.03 -15.34
C PRO A 45 -4.22 -1.14 -14.49
N MET A 46 -4.83 -1.44 -13.34
CA MET A 46 -4.40 -2.46 -12.39
C MET A 46 -5.60 -2.99 -11.58
N GLY A 47 -5.54 -4.24 -11.11
CA GLY A 47 -6.56 -4.77 -10.20
C GLY A 47 -7.90 -4.99 -10.91
N LYS A 48 -9.00 -4.54 -10.30
CA LYS A 48 -10.36 -4.63 -10.89
C LYS A 48 -10.52 -3.84 -12.19
N THR A 49 -9.65 -2.86 -12.39
CA THR A 49 -9.60 -1.97 -13.56
C THR A 49 -8.44 -2.30 -14.49
N SER A 50 -7.84 -3.50 -14.34
CA SER A 50 -6.83 -4.02 -15.26
C SER A 50 -7.36 -4.07 -16.70
N ILE A 51 -6.56 -3.59 -17.65
CA ILE A 51 -6.85 -3.61 -19.09
C ILE A 51 -6.04 -4.71 -19.79
N LYS A 52 -6.41 -5.08 -21.01
CA LYS A 52 -5.59 -5.97 -21.86
C LYS A 52 -4.58 -5.11 -22.62
N SER A 53 -3.29 -5.27 -22.32
CA SER A 53 -2.19 -4.56 -22.98
C SER A 53 -0.96 -5.45 -23.12
N ARG A 54 -0.15 -5.23 -24.17
CA ARG A 54 1.16 -5.87 -24.34
C ARG A 54 2.21 -5.36 -23.35
N LEU A 55 1.95 -4.21 -22.73
CA LEU A 55 2.79 -3.59 -21.70
C LEU A 55 2.39 -3.99 -20.28
N ASN A 56 1.54 -5.02 -20.14
CA ASN A 56 1.20 -5.57 -18.83
C ASN A 56 2.32 -6.48 -18.34
N LEU A 57 2.65 -6.31 -17.06
CA LEU A 57 3.56 -7.18 -16.32
C LEU A 57 2.76 -8.10 -15.37
N PRO A 58 3.31 -9.26 -14.97
CA PRO A 58 2.66 -10.15 -14.02
C PRO A 58 2.37 -9.43 -12.70
N GLY A 59 1.11 -9.43 -12.26
CA GLY A 59 0.65 -8.55 -11.18
C GLY A 59 1.43 -8.66 -9.86
N LYS A 60 1.78 -9.89 -9.43
CA LYS A 60 2.59 -10.10 -8.21
C LYS A 60 3.99 -9.50 -8.35
N VAL A 61 4.63 -9.72 -9.49
CA VAL A 61 5.98 -9.20 -9.76
C VAL A 61 5.96 -7.68 -9.81
N SER A 62 4.99 -7.09 -10.51
CA SER A 62 4.83 -5.63 -10.57
C SER A 62 4.66 -5.02 -9.18
N TRP A 63 3.83 -5.64 -8.33
CA TRP A 63 3.59 -5.16 -6.97
C TRP A 63 4.84 -5.24 -6.10
N ILE A 64 5.49 -6.41 -6.06
CA ILE A 64 6.72 -6.62 -5.27
C ILE A 64 7.81 -5.62 -5.70
N LEU A 65 8.06 -5.49 -7.01
CA LEU A 65 9.06 -4.57 -7.52
C LEU A 65 8.76 -3.12 -7.17
N MET A 66 7.51 -2.69 -7.33
CA MET A 66 7.05 -1.33 -7.02
C MET A 66 7.18 -1.00 -5.54
N GLU A 67 6.76 -1.91 -4.65
CA GLU A 67 6.74 -1.68 -3.20
C GLU A 67 8.13 -1.79 -2.56
N LEU A 68 9.02 -2.64 -3.10
CA LEU A 68 10.39 -2.74 -2.61
C LEU A 68 11.21 -1.46 -2.82
N VAL A 69 10.83 -0.59 -3.75
CA VAL A 69 11.54 0.67 -4.00
C VAL A 69 11.60 1.53 -2.73
N SER A 70 10.58 1.51 -1.88
CA SER A 70 10.57 2.35 -0.68
C SER A 70 11.64 1.93 0.34
N PRO A 71 11.64 0.69 0.87
CA PRO A 71 12.70 0.26 1.78
C PRO A 71 14.08 0.26 1.11
N VAL A 72 14.19 -0.08 -0.18
CA VAL A 72 15.48 -0.05 -0.89
C VAL A 72 16.01 1.38 -0.98
N SER A 73 15.19 2.35 -1.39
CA SER A 73 15.63 3.76 -1.46
C SER A 73 15.97 4.31 -0.08
N PHE A 74 15.19 3.95 0.96
CA PHE A 74 15.49 4.32 2.34
C PHE A 74 16.88 3.84 2.76
N PHE A 75 17.15 2.54 2.62
CA PHE A 75 18.43 1.96 3.01
C PHE A 75 19.57 2.44 2.12
N LEU A 76 19.43 2.48 0.80
CA LEU A 76 20.47 2.99 -0.10
C LEU A 76 20.86 4.43 0.24
N THR A 77 19.89 5.28 0.59
CA THR A 77 20.19 6.65 1.05
C THR A 77 21.06 6.65 2.31
N LEU A 78 20.81 5.74 3.26
CA LEU A 78 21.66 5.59 4.45
C LEU A 78 23.05 5.02 4.11
N PHE A 79 23.09 3.91 3.37
CA PHE A 79 24.32 3.17 3.05
C PHE A 79 25.29 3.95 2.15
N LEU A 80 24.78 4.80 1.25
CA LEU A 80 25.62 5.58 0.35
C LEU A 80 26.18 6.86 1.00
N ASN A 81 25.60 7.31 2.11
CA ASN A 81 25.94 8.62 2.69
C ASN A 81 26.61 8.58 4.06
N VAL A 82 26.69 7.41 4.67
CA VAL A 82 27.32 7.23 5.97
C VAL A 82 28.37 6.13 5.89
N THR A 83 29.58 6.39 6.39
CA THR A 83 30.71 5.44 6.37
C THR A 83 30.42 4.15 7.13
N HIS A 84 29.69 4.26 8.25
CA HIS A 84 29.29 3.12 9.09
C HIS A 84 27.76 3.13 9.29
N PRO A 85 26.98 2.67 8.29
CA PRO A 85 25.53 2.84 8.27
C PRO A 85 24.80 2.06 9.38
N LEU A 86 25.29 0.86 9.72
CA LEU A 86 24.75 0.09 10.84
C LEU A 86 25.02 0.77 12.19
N ALA A 87 26.21 1.37 12.36
CA ALA A 87 26.54 2.13 13.55
C ALA A 87 25.69 3.41 13.64
N ALA A 88 25.42 4.06 12.52
CA ALA A 88 24.53 5.23 12.47
C ALA A 88 23.09 4.89 12.87
N LEU A 89 22.54 3.77 12.37
CA LEU A 89 21.25 3.26 12.82
C LEU A 89 21.26 2.91 14.32
N HIS A 90 22.35 2.32 14.81
CA HIS A 90 22.48 2.00 16.23
C HIS A 90 22.64 3.24 17.12
N ALA A 91 23.21 4.32 16.60
CA ALA A 91 23.35 5.59 17.31
C ALA A 91 22.04 6.40 17.36
N LEU A 92 21.02 6.04 16.57
CA LEU A 92 19.75 6.74 16.58
C LEU A 92 19.08 6.69 17.97
N PRO A 93 18.38 7.76 18.36
CA PRO A 93 17.48 7.75 19.51
C PRO A 93 16.48 6.59 19.44
N MET A 94 16.10 6.04 20.60
CA MET A 94 15.23 4.86 20.67
C MET A 94 13.92 5.05 19.89
N LEU A 95 13.30 6.23 19.97
CA LEU A 95 12.05 6.51 19.24
C LEU A 95 12.23 6.44 17.72
N HIS A 96 13.35 6.92 17.19
CA HIS A 96 13.65 6.81 15.76
C HIS A 96 13.92 5.37 15.34
N LYS A 97 14.60 4.57 16.17
CA LYS A 97 14.77 3.13 15.92
C LYS A 97 13.42 2.42 15.83
N VAL A 98 12.50 2.75 16.73
CA VAL A 98 11.13 2.21 16.69
C VAL A 98 10.43 2.63 15.39
N LEU A 99 10.46 3.91 15.00
CA LEU A 99 9.86 4.36 13.73
C LEU A 99 10.44 3.64 12.51
N VAL A 100 11.76 3.49 12.45
CA VAL A 100 12.41 2.70 11.38
C VAL A 100 11.91 1.26 11.42
N GLY A 101 11.79 0.66 12.61
CA GLY A 101 11.22 -0.66 12.80
C GLY A 101 9.78 -0.78 12.27
N LEU A 102 8.89 0.16 12.63
CA LEU A 102 7.51 0.19 12.15
C LEU A 102 7.46 0.27 10.61
N TYR A 103 8.24 1.19 10.03
CA TYR A 103 8.36 1.36 8.58
C TYR A 103 8.84 0.08 7.88
N VAL A 104 9.88 -0.57 8.41
CA VAL A 104 10.41 -1.83 7.86
C VAL A 104 9.41 -2.97 8.01
N VAL A 105 8.72 -3.08 9.15
CA VAL A 105 7.68 -4.11 9.37
C VAL A 105 6.54 -3.92 8.36
N HIS A 106 6.07 -2.68 8.18
CA HIS A 106 5.07 -2.37 7.15
C HIS A 106 5.52 -2.85 5.77
N TYR A 107 6.68 -2.38 5.31
CA TYR A 107 7.14 -2.67 3.95
C TYR A 107 7.55 -4.14 3.75
N THR A 108 8.00 -4.82 4.80
CA THR A 108 8.21 -6.28 4.76
C THR A 108 6.88 -6.99 4.51
N ASN A 109 5.82 -6.58 5.20
CA ASN A 109 4.49 -7.12 4.92
C ASN A 109 3.99 -6.72 3.53
N ARG A 110 4.00 -5.43 3.20
CA ARG A 110 3.40 -4.86 1.99
C ARG A 110 4.09 -5.30 0.70
N ALA A 111 5.43 -5.31 0.70
CA ALA A 111 6.23 -5.60 -0.48
C ALA A 111 6.50 -7.10 -0.67
N LEU A 112 6.53 -7.90 0.40
CA LEU A 112 6.90 -9.32 0.33
C LEU A 112 5.80 -10.25 0.83
N ILE A 113 5.41 -10.16 2.11
CA ILE A 113 4.54 -11.17 2.73
C ILE A 113 3.13 -11.17 2.12
N SER A 114 2.48 -10.00 2.06
CA SER A 114 1.13 -9.82 1.52
C SER A 114 1.01 -10.30 0.06
N PRO A 115 1.86 -9.87 -0.89
CA PRO A 115 1.75 -10.34 -2.28
C PRO A 115 2.05 -11.84 -2.46
N LEU A 116 2.93 -12.41 -1.63
CA LEU A 116 3.20 -13.84 -1.64
C LEU A 116 2.00 -14.65 -1.11
N ARG A 117 1.34 -14.18 -0.06
CA ARG A 117 0.12 -14.79 0.52
C ARG A 117 -1.11 -14.66 -0.36
N ALA A 118 -1.20 -13.60 -1.16
CA ALA A 118 -2.35 -13.38 -2.03
C ALA A 118 -2.50 -14.50 -3.08
N PRO A 119 -3.71 -15.06 -3.30
CA PRO A 119 -3.89 -16.15 -4.26
C PRO A 119 -3.66 -15.75 -5.72
N ALA A 120 -4.00 -14.51 -6.06
CA ALA A 120 -3.90 -13.97 -7.41
C ALA A 120 -3.79 -12.45 -7.37
N TYR A 121 -3.06 -11.88 -8.33
CA TYR A 121 -3.06 -10.46 -8.66
C TYR A 121 -3.42 -10.31 -10.14
N ALA A 122 -4.30 -9.36 -10.45
CA ALA A 122 -4.52 -8.98 -11.85
C ALA A 122 -3.23 -8.36 -12.42
N PRO A 123 -2.95 -8.55 -13.73
CA PRO A 123 -1.85 -7.88 -14.40
C PRO A 123 -1.88 -6.36 -14.18
N ALA A 124 -0.72 -5.74 -14.17
CA ALA A 124 -0.58 -4.29 -14.03
C ALA A 124 0.16 -3.72 -15.22
N HIS A 125 -0.36 -2.63 -15.80
CA HIS A 125 0.31 -1.92 -16.88
C HIS A 125 1.59 -1.26 -16.36
N ILE A 126 2.64 -1.21 -17.20
CA ILE A 126 3.95 -0.65 -16.81
C ILE A 126 3.89 0.80 -16.29
N ILE A 127 2.91 1.60 -16.71
CA ILE A 127 2.70 2.96 -16.20
C ILE A 127 2.45 2.99 -14.67
N VAL A 128 1.78 1.97 -14.14
CA VAL A 128 1.51 1.84 -12.71
C VAL A 128 2.80 1.53 -11.96
N LEU A 129 3.66 0.69 -12.54
CA LEU A 129 4.98 0.39 -11.98
C LEU A 129 5.85 1.65 -11.92
N PHE A 130 5.91 2.46 -12.99
CA PHE A 130 6.69 3.70 -12.97
C PHE A 130 6.15 4.73 -11.97
N ALA A 131 4.84 4.96 -11.96
CA ALA A 131 4.22 5.90 -11.03
C ALA A 131 4.42 5.47 -9.58
N GLY A 132 4.22 4.18 -9.28
CA GLY A 132 4.41 3.63 -7.94
C GLY A 132 5.89 3.60 -7.52
N THR A 133 6.82 3.34 -8.45
CA THR A 133 8.26 3.45 -8.19
C THR A 133 8.64 4.88 -7.80
N LEU A 134 8.16 5.89 -8.52
CA LEU A 134 8.42 7.29 -8.17
C LEU A 134 7.85 7.64 -6.78
N PHE A 135 6.61 7.24 -6.51
CA PHE A 135 5.97 7.43 -5.21
C PHE A 135 6.77 6.79 -4.06
N ASN A 136 7.11 5.51 -4.22
CA ASN A 136 7.83 4.75 -3.19
C ASN A 136 9.27 5.22 -3.01
N TYR A 137 9.93 5.65 -4.09
CA TYR A 137 11.24 6.31 -4.03
C TYR A 137 11.17 7.61 -3.22
N LEU A 138 10.23 8.51 -3.53
CA LEU A 138 10.07 9.78 -2.82
C LEU A 138 9.78 9.57 -1.34
N ASN A 139 8.99 8.53 -1.00
CA ASN A 139 8.75 8.16 0.38
C ASN A 139 10.03 7.68 1.10
N GLY A 140 10.69 6.66 0.57
CA GLY A 140 11.84 6.03 1.22
C GLY A 140 13.04 6.98 1.31
N TYR A 141 13.39 7.66 0.21
CA TYR A 141 14.42 8.70 0.19
C TYR A 141 14.04 9.87 1.11
N GLY A 142 12.79 10.34 1.08
CA GLY A 142 12.33 11.44 1.92
C GLY A 142 12.50 11.15 3.41
N LEU A 143 12.09 9.97 3.85
CA LEU A 143 12.20 9.54 5.25
C LEU A 143 13.66 9.31 5.68
N ALA A 144 14.48 8.68 4.82
CA ALA A 144 15.91 8.49 5.11
C ALA A 144 16.67 9.82 5.15
N GLY A 145 16.41 10.71 4.20
CA GLY A 145 17.00 12.05 4.16
C GLY A 145 16.59 12.89 5.38
N TRP A 146 15.36 12.77 5.86
CA TRP A 146 14.93 13.40 7.12
C TRP A 146 15.77 12.91 8.30
N LEU A 147 15.99 11.59 8.42
CA LEU A 147 16.82 11.03 9.50
C LEU A 147 18.27 11.50 9.43
N LEU A 148 18.85 11.56 8.22
CA LEU A 148 20.24 11.97 8.00
C LEU A 148 20.46 13.47 8.22
N LEU A 149 19.65 14.31 7.58
CA LEU A 149 19.79 15.77 7.62
C LEU A 149 19.47 16.37 8.99
N GLN A 150 18.63 15.70 9.77
CA GLN A 150 18.31 16.12 11.13
C GLN A 150 19.27 15.54 12.18
N HIS A 151 20.24 14.69 11.81
CA HIS A 151 21.16 14.02 12.74
C HIS A 151 20.49 13.52 14.04
N GLY A 152 19.26 12.99 13.98
CA GLY A 152 18.54 12.57 15.18
C GLY A 152 18.55 13.60 16.33
N GLN A 153 18.55 14.91 16.01
CA GLN A 153 18.38 16.00 16.96
C GLN A 153 16.95 15.92 17.49
N VAL A 154 16.74 14.97 18.40
CA VAL A 154 15.55 14.86 19.22
C VAL A 154 15.78 15.88 20.32
N GLU A 155 15.05 16.99 20.26
CA GLU A 155 14.79 17.75 21.48
C GLU A 155 14.38 16.74 22.56
N ALA A 156 14.94 16.85 23.76
CA ALA A 156 14.62 15.96 24.86
C ALA A 156 13.10 15.80 24.94
N VAL A 157 12.64 14.55 24.78
CA VAL A 157 11.21 14.29 24.63
C VAL A 157 10.56 14.57 25.98
N ASP A 158 9.78 15.65 26.04
CA ASP A 158 8.99 15.98 27.21
C ASP A 158 7.86 14.96 27.42
N ALA A 159 7.16 15.04 28.55
CA ALA A 159 6.07 14.13 28.85
C ALA A 159 4.99 14.10 27.74
N ARG A 160 4.72 15.25 27.09
CA ARG A 160 3.80 15.31 25.95
C ARG A 160 4.32 14.57 24.73
N GLY A 161 5.61 14.69 24.43
CA GLY A 161 6.26 13.98 23.34
C GLY A 161 6.18 12.47 23.54
N VAL A 162 6.34 11.98 24.78
CA VAL A 162 6.18 10.56 25.11
C VAL A 162 4.73 10.10 24.88
N VAL A 163 3.75 10.84 25.40
CA VAL A 163 2.33 10.51 25.18
C VAL A 163 1.97 10.50 23.69
N ARG A 164 2.38 11.53 22.95
CA ARG A 164 2.17 11.60 21.49
C ARG A 164 2.80 10.39 20.80
N PHE A 165 4.03 10.05 21.13
CA PHE A 165 4.72 8.91 20.56
C PHE A 165 3.97 7.60 20.84
N THR A 166 3.61 7.35 22.10
CA THR A 166 2.88 6.15 22.51
C THR A 166 1.53 6.04 21.79
N VAL A 167 0.75 7.12 21.74
CA VAL A 167 -0.54 7.15 21.02
C VAL A 167 -0.33 6.86 19.54
N GLY A 168 0.69 7.46 18.92
CA GLY A 168 1.00 7.23 17.51
C GLY A 168 1.38 5.77 17.22
N VAL A 169 2.20 5.15 18.06
CA VAL A 169 2.58 3.72 17.92
C VAL A 169 1.37 2.80 18.11
N LEU A 170 0.51 3.06 19.09
CA LEU A 170 -0.71 2.27 19.30
C LEU A 170 -1.66 2.38 18.11
N LEU A 171 -1.85 3.59 17.59
CA LEU A 171 -2.67 3.83 16.42
C LEU A 171 -2.10 3.14 15.18
N TRP A 172 -0.77 3.20 15.00
CA TRP A 172 -0.06 2.47 13.95
C TRP A 172 -0.32 0.97 14.05
N ALA A 173 -0.19 0.38 15.24
CA ALA A 173 -0.37 -1.06 15.44
C ALA A 173 -1.81 -1.51 15.15
N VAL A 174 -2.80 -0.74 15.58
CA VAL A 174 -4.22 -0.98 15.28
C VAL A 174 -4.48 -0.87 13.77
N GLY A 175 -3.95 0.17 13.12
CA GLY A 175 -4.01 0.36 11.68
C GLY A 175 -3.41 -0.81 10.91
N PHE A 176 -2.18 -1.19 11.22
CA PHE A 176 -1.45 -2.27 10.56
C PHE A 176 -2.16 -3.63 10.71
N ALA A 177 -2.56 -3.98 11.94
CA ALA A 177 -3.28 -5.23 12.19
C ALA A 177 -4.64 -5.24 11.46
N GLY A 178 -5.35 -4.11 11.47
CA GLY A 178 -6.61 -3.96 10.74
C GLY A 178 -6.42 -4.06 9.23
N ASN A 179 -5.39 -3.46 8.66
CA ASN A 179 -5.08 -3.55 7.23
C ASN A 179 -4.88 -5.01 6.82
N ILE A 180 -4.00 -5.74 7.52
CA ILE A 180 -3.74 -7.17 7.25
C ILE A 180 -5.00 -8.01 7.36
N TRP A 181 -5.77 -7.83 8.43
CA TRP A 181 -6.99 -8.62 8.64
C TRP A 181 -7.99 -8.43 7.49
N HIS A 182 -8.21 -7.19 7.07
CA HIS A 182 -9.15 -6.91 5.97
C HIS A 182 -8.61 -7.37 4.60
N GLU A 183 -7.28 -7.34 4.38
CA GLU A 183 -6.68 -7.99 3.19
C GLU A 183 -6.91 -9.51 3.19
N ASP A 184 -6.76 -10.16 4.35
CA ASP A 184 -6.96 -11.61 4.48
C ASP A 184 -8.39 -12.05 4.17
N VAL A 185 -9.39 -11.23 4.53
CA VAL A 185 -10.78 -11.46 4.12
C VAL A 185 -10.89 -11.48 2.58
N LEU A 186 -10.24 -10.55 1.87
CA LEU A 186 -10.21 -10.55 0.41
C LEU A 186 -9.46 -11.76 -0.15
N TYR A 187 -8.39 -12.19 0.49
CA TYR A 187 -7.64 -13.36 0.08
C TYR A 187 -8.45 -14.64 0.22
N GLU A 188 -9.21 -14.78 1.31
CA GLU A 188 -10.07 -15.94 1.46
C GLU A 188 -11.19 -15.98 0.43
N ILE A 189 -11.77 -14.82 0.07
CA ILE A 189 -12.71 -14.74 -1.05
C ILE A 189 -12.06 -15.25 -2.34
N ARG A 190 -10.85 -14.78 -2.67
CA ARG A 190 -10.13 -15.22 -3.87
C ARG A 190 -9.83 -16.72 -3.84
N ARG A 191 -9.49 -17.29 -2.67
CA ARG A 191 -9.27 -18.75 -2.51
C ARG A 191 -10.56 -19.54 -2.72
N ARG A 192 -11.67 -19.11 -2.11
CA ARG A 192 -12.99 -19.74 -2.29
C ARG A 192 -13.45 -19.70 -3.74
N VAL A 193 -13.33 -18.55 -4.40
CA VAL A 193 -13.68 -18.39 -5.81
C VAL A 193 -12.85 -19.33 -6.68
N LYS A 194 -11.53 -19.38 -6.47
CA LYS A 194 -10.65 -20.28 -7.22
C LYS A 194 -11.05 -21.75 -7.05
N ARG A 195 -11.34 -22.20 -5.82
CA ARG A 195 -11.84 -23.57 -5.54
C ARG A 195 -13.14 -23.85 -6.29
N ARG A 196 -14.13 -22.96 -6.19
CA ARG A 196 -15.42 -23.10 -6.91
C ARG A 196 -15.23 -23.18 -8.43
N GLU A 197 -14.31 -22.40 -8.98
CA GLU A 197 -14.00 -22.42 -10.41
C GLU A 197 -13.29 -23.72 -10.84
N THR A 198 -12.35 -24.23 -10.03
CA THR A 198 -11.67 -25.50 -10.31
C THR A 198 -12.62 -26.69 -10.20
N ASP A 199 -13.48 -26.70 -9.19
CA ASP A 199 -14.44 -27.80 -8.97
C ASP A 199 -15.48 -27.82 -10.10
N ALA A 200 -15.97 -26.65 -10.53
CA ALA A 200 -16.86 -26.54 -11.68
C ALA A 200 -16.20 -27.02 -12.98
N ALA A 201 -14.91 -26.71 -13.18
CA ALA A 201 -14.16 -27.17 -14.35
C ALA A 201 -13.91 -28.68 -14.33
N ALA A 202 -13.72 -29.29 -13.15
CA ALA A 202 -13.58 -30.74 -13.00
C ALA A 202 -14.92 -31.47 -13.24
N ARG A 203 -16.03 -30.94 -12.71
CA ARG A 203 -17.38 -31.48 -12.91
C ARG A 203 -17.82 -31.43 -14.38
N LYS A 204 -17.49 -30.35 -15.09
CA LYS A 204 -17.76 -30.24 -16.54
C LYS A 204 -17.00 -31.26 -17.39
N LYS A 205 -15.90 -31.84 -16.87
CA LYS A 205 -15.12 -32.88 -17.56
C LYS A 205 -15.61 -34.30 -17.26
N SER A 206 -16.49 -34.48 -16.28
CA SER A 206 -16.94 -35.81 -15.81
C SER A 206 -18.35 -36.19 -16.28
N ASP A 207 -19.03 -35.35 -17.09
CA ASP A 207 -20.41 -35.56 -17.58
C ASP A 207 -21.45 -35.89 -16.49
N GLU A 208 -21.18 -35.56 -15.21
CA GLU A 208 -22.14 -35.69 -14.13
C GLU A 208 -23.10 -34.49 -14.11
N GLU A 209 -24.33 -34.68 -14.58
CA GLU A 209 -25.46 -33.77 -14.37
C GLU A 209 -26.10 -34.02 -13.00
N VAL A 210 -25.81 -33.17 -12.00
CA VAL A 210 -26.63 -33.07 -10.78
C VAL A 210 -26.71 -31.61 -10.31
N LYS A 211 -27.91 -31.24 -9.81
CA LYS A 211 -28.38 -29.93 -9.34
C LYS A 211 -27.34 -29.11 -8.57
N SER A 212 -27.28 -27.81 -8.86
CA SER A 212 -26.40 -26.85 -8.22
C SER A 212 -26.83 -26.54 -6.79
N ASP A 213 -26.39 -27.35 -5.83
CA ASP A 213 -26.45 -26.99 -4.42
C ASP A 213 -25.31 -26.01 -4.11
N ALA A 214 -25.52 -24.74 -4.44
CA ALA A 214 -24.67 -23.64 -3.99
C ALA A 214 -25.50 -22.45 -3.48
N GLU A 215 -26.68 -22.72 -2.93
CA GLU A 215 -27.32 -21.85 -1.95
C GLU A 215 -26.90 -22.33 -0.55
N GLY A 216 -25.74 -21.88 -0.05
CA GLY A 216 -25.18 -22.50 1.17
C GLY A 216 -24.52 -21.59 2.20
N GLU A 217 -24.33 -20.29 1.97
CA GLU A 217 -23.60 -19.46 2.96
C GLU A 217 -24.14 -18.05 3.18
N GLY A 218 -25.30 -17.66 2.62
CA GLY A 218 -25.81 -16.28 2.77
C GLY A 218 -24.88 -15.20 2.16
N ARG A 219 -23.89 -15.61 1.36
CA ARG A 219 -22.90 -14.74 0.70
C ARG A 219 -23.38 -14.34 -0.69
N LEU A 220 -23.34 -13.04 -0.98
CA LEU A 220 -23.78 -12.52 -2.26
C LEU A 220 -22.65 -12.66 -3.30
N ALA A 221 -22.86 -13.52 -4.30
CA ALA A 221 -21.93 -13.75 -5.42
C ALA A 221 -22.62 -13.65 -6.79
N VAL A 222 -21.87 -13.23 -7.81
CA VAL A 222 -22.32 -13.10 -9.21
C VAL A 222 -21.23 -13.64 -10.14
N ARG A 223 -21.62 -14.45 -11.14
CA ARG A 223 -20.73 -14.91 -12.21
C ARG A 223 -20.74 -13.91 -13.36
N ALA A 224 -19.56 -13.45 -13.78
CA ALA A 224 -19.39 -12.55 -14.91
C ALA A 224 -19.34 -13.30 -16.25
N ALA A 225 -19.46 -12.55 -17.35
CA ALA A 225 -19.48 -13.10 -18.72
C ALA A 225 -18.22 -13.90 -19.09
N ASN A 226 -17.08 -13.58 -18.49
CA ASN A 226 -15.82 -14.32 -18.64
C ASN A 226 -15.74 -15.59 -17.77
N GLY A 227 -16.84 -15.98 -17.11
CA GLY A 227 -16.92 -17.13 -16.21
C GLY A 227 -16.40 -16.87 -14.79
N HIS A 228 -15.78 -15.71 -14.53
CA HIS A 228 -15.20 -15.40 -13.22
C HIS A 228 -16.28 -15.08 -12.18
N ILE A 229 -16.13 -15.59 -10.97
CA ILE A 229 -17.07 -15.34 -9.87
C ILE A 229 -16.60 -14.16 -9.02
N TYR A 230 -17.47 -13.15 -8.87
CA TYR A 230 -17.30 -12.04 -7.94
C TYR A 230 -18.16 -12.27 -6.71
N GLU A 231 -17.56 -12.11 -5.53
CA GLU A 231 -18.25 -12.20 -4.24
C GLU A 231 -18.12 -10.87 -3.48
N VAL A 232 -19.17 -10.48 -2.77
CA VAL A 232 -19.17 -9.29 -1.91
C VAL A 232 -18.44 -9.61 -0.61
N PRO A 233 -17.44 -8.80 -0.20
CA PRO A 233 -16.76 -9.01 1.07
C PRO A 233 -17.69 -8.74 2.26
N GLN A 234 -17.52 -9.53 3.32
CA GLN A 234 -18.34 -9.49 4.54
C GLN A 234 -17.43 -9.70 5.77
N GLY A 235 -17.88 -9.23 6.94
CA GLY A 235 -17.18 -9.34 8.21
C GLY A 235 -16.27 -8.13 8.53
N GLY A 236 -16.15 -7.81 9.82
CA GLY A 236 -15.37 -6.66 10.28
C GLY A 236 -15.89 -5.35 9.71
N LEU A 237 -14.98 -4.45 9.33
CA LEU A 237 -15.36 -3.15 8.77
C LEU A 237 -15.98 -3.23 7.37
N TYR A 238 -15.92 -4.39 6.69
CA TYR A 238 -16.64 -4.58 5.43
C TYR A 238 -18.17 -4.46 5.57
N GLU A 239 -18.71 -4.53 6.79
CA GLU A 239 -20.13 -4.27 7.04
C GLU A 239 -20.49 -2.79 6.86
N TYR A 240 -19.53 -1.89 7.05
CA TYR A 240 -19.74 -0.43 7.03
C TYR A 240 -19.18 0.26 5.79
N CYS A 241 -18.05 -0.23 5.26
CA CYS A 241 -17.40 0.34 4.08
C CYS A 241 -16.87 -0.72 3.09
N TRP A 242 -16.60 -0.30 1.85
CA TRP A 242 -16.14 -1.18 0.78
C TRP A 242 -14.63 -1.46 0.82
N HIS A 243 -13.84 -0.52 1.33
CA HIS A 243 -12.37 -0.59 1.35
C HIS A 243 -11.79 -0.33 2.75
N PRO A 244 -12.16 -1.14 3.76
CA PRO A 244 -11.65 -0.97 5.12
C PRO A 244 -10.13 -1.17 5.23
N HIS A 245 -9.52 -1.98 4.36
CA HIS A 245 -8.06 -2.11 4.30
C HIS A 245 -7.38 -0.76 3.98
N TYR A 246 -7.95 0.05 3.08
CA TYR A 246 -7.45 1.42 2.84
C TYR A 246 -7.62 2.31 4.07
N PHE A 247 -8.79 2.27 4.71
CA PHE A 247 -9.03 3.05 5.91
C PHE A 247 -8.05 2.70 7.04
N MET A 248 -7.81 1.40 7.26
CA MET A 248 -6.87 0.94 8.27
C MET A 248 -5.41 1.27 7.92
N GLU A 249 -5.05 1.32 6.63
CA GLU A 249 -3.75 1.86 6.18
C GLU A 249 -3.64 3.37 6.49
N TRP A 250 -4.70 4.15 6.29
CA TRP A 250 -4.70 5.57 6.67
C TRP A 250 -4.56 5.75 8.19
N VAL A 251 -5.21 4.91 8.99
CA VAL A 251 -5.05 4.89 10.45
C VAL A 251 -3.61 4.54 10.82
N GLU A 252 -3.01 3.56 10.14
CA GLU A 252 -1.62 3.17 10.34
C GLU A 252 -0.68 4.35 10.15
N TRP A 253 -0.74 5.00 8.99
CA TRP A 253 0.16 6.09 8.64
C TRP A 253 -0.15 7.40 9.36
N ALA A 254 -1.40 7.63 9.78
CA ALA A 254 -1.71 8.67 10.75
C ALA A 254 -1.03 8.43 12.10
N GLY A 255 -1.03 7.18 12.58
CA GLY A 255 -0.29 6.77 13.76
C GLY A 255 1.22 7.00 13.62
N PHE A 256 1.79 6.60 12.47
CA PHE A 256 3.19 6.85 12.14
C PHE A 256 3.53 8.35 12.16
N LEU A 257 2.70 9.18 11.53
CA LEU A 257 2.85 10.63 11.48
C LEU A 257 2.85 11.27 12.87
N ILE A 258 1.90 10.86 13.72
CA ILE A 258 1.80 11.33 15.11
C ILE A 258 3.05 10.94 15.89
N ALA A 259 3.51 9.69 15.76
CA ALA A 259 4.71 9.20 16.43
C ALA A 259 5.99 9.90 15.94
N ALA A 260 6.11 10.12 14.62
CA ALA A 260 7.22 10.83 13.98
C ALA A 260 7.22 12.34 14.25
N GLY A 261 6.16 12.86 14.83
CA GLY A 261 6.07 14.24 15.23
C GLY A 261 5.92 15.22 14.09
N TRP A 262 5.06 14.86 13.13
CA TRP A 262 4.69 15.74 12.02
C TRP A 262 5.85 16.02 11.05
N CYS A 263 6.77 15.06 10.88
CA CYS A 263 7.87 15.24 9.94
C CYS A 263 7.34 15.35 8.49
N PRO A 264 7.90 16.24 7.65
CA PRO A 264 7.35 16.52 6.33
C PRO A 264 7.18 15.29 5.41
N PRO A 265 8.12 14.31 5.36
CA PRO A 265 7.92 13.12 4.54
C PRO A 265 6.72 12.28 4.98
N ALA A 266 6.48 12.13 6.28
CA ALA A 266 5.32 11.38 6.80
C ALA A 266 4.00 12.11 6.53
N VAL A 267 3.98 13.45 6.62
CA VAL A 267 2.81 14.26 6.23
C VAL A 267 2.48 14.02 4.77
N ASN A 268 3.47 14.17 3.89
CA ASN A 268 3.29 13.97 2.46
C ASN A 268 2.82 12.54 2.16
N PHE A 269 3.44 11.53 2.78
CA PHE A 269 3.05 10.15 2.56
C PHE A 269 1.56 9.92 2.85
N LEU A 270 1.09 10.29 4.06
CA LEU A 270 -0.30 10.10 4.45
C LEU A 270 -1.26 10.86 3.52
N VAL A 271 -0.97 12.13 3.22
CA VAL A 271 -1.83 12.94 2.32
C VAL A 271 -1.90 12.33 0.93
N ASN A 272 -0.76 11.90 0.38
CA ASN A 272 -0.67 11.36 -0.95
C ASN A 272 -1.32 9.97 -1.04
N GLU A 273 -1.18 9.16 -0.01
CA GLU A 273 -1.84 7.87 0.10
C GLU A 273 -3.37 8.03 0.10
N VAL A 274 -3.91 8.93 0.95
CA VAL A 274 -5.34 9.25 0.98
C VAL A 274 -5.81 9.74 -0.39
N ALA A 275 -5.06 10.65 -1.02
CA ALA A 275 -5.39 11.20 -2.33
C ALA A 275 -5.37 10.13 -3.44
N LEU A 276 -4.45 9.16 -3.39
CA LEU A 276 -4.32 8.08 -4.37
C LEU A 276 -5.40 7.00 -4.19
N MET A 277 -5.71 6.64 -2.94
CA MET A 277 -6.64 5.55 -2.62
C MET A 277 -8.10 5.96 -2.75
N THR A 278 -8.45 7.22 -2.48
CA THR A 278 -9.84 7.69 -2.48
C THR A 278 -10.53 7.51 -3.84
N PRO A 279 -9.98 7.99 -4.98
CA PRO A 279 -10.60 7.77 -6.29
C PRO A 279 -10.71 6.29 -6.65
N ARG A 280 -9.69 5.49 -6.29
CA ARG A 280 -9.70 4.03 -6.49
C ARG A 280 -10.80 3.34 -5.71
N ALA A 281 -11.06 3.78 -4.48
CA ALA A 281 -12.15 3.24 -3.68
C ALA A 281 -13.51 3.52 -4.34
N PHE A 282 -13.74 4.74 -4.83
CA PHE A 282 -14.97 5.06 -5.58
C PHE A 282 -15.12 4.23 -6.85
N GLN A 283 -14.06 4.08 -7.65
CA GLN A 283 -14.06 3.18 -8.82
C GLN A 283 -14.38 1.73 -8.41
N GLY A 284 -13.88 1.29 -7.25
CA GLY A 284 -14.20 -0.02 -6.67
C GLY A 284 -15.67 -0.17 -6.24
N VAL A 285 -16.29 0.89 -5.71
CA VAL A 285 -17.72 0.91 -5.40
C VAL A 285 -18.56 0.81 -6.68
N GLU A 286 -18.24 1.61 -7.70
CA GLU A 286 -18.93 1.57 -8.98
C GLU A 286 -18.81 0.20 -9.66
N PHE A 287 -17.63 -0.42 -9.55
CA PHE A 287 -17.42 -1.79 -10.00
C PHE A 287 -18.40 -2.78 -9.37
N TYR A 288 -18.68 -2.66 -8.06
CA TYR A 288 -19.65 -3.50 -7.36
C TYR A 288 -21.09 -3.14 -7.74
N ARG A 289 -21.44 -1.85 -7.81
CA ARG A 289 -22.77 -1.39 -8.21
C ARG A 289 -23.17 -1.91 -9.60
N ALA A 290 -22.25 -1.84 -10.55
CA ALA A 290 -22.45 -2.34 -11.91
C ALA A 290 -22.71 -3.86 -11.97
N ARG A 291 -22.20 -4.65 -11.00
CA ARG A 291 -22.32 -6.11 -11.00
C ARG A 291 -23.48 -6.64 -10.17
N PHE A 292 -23.73 -6.02 -9.03
CA PHE A 292 -24.72 -6.50 -8.06
C PHE A 292 -26.05 -5.73 -8.18
N GLY A 293 -26.07 -4.58 -8.86
CA GLY A 293 -27.27 -3.79 -9.12
C GLY A 293 -28.02 -3.47 -7.82
N ARG A 294 -29.32 -3.77 -7.77
CA ARG A 294 -30.15 -3.57 -6.57
C ARG A 294 -29.73 -4.40 -5.35
N ARG A 295 -28.96 -5.49 -5.54
CA ARG A 295 -28.45 -6.33 -4.44
C ARG A 295 -27.19 -5.76 -3.79
N THR A 296 -26.62 -4.68 -4.33
CA THR A 296 -25.41 -4.06 -3.79
C THR A 296 -25.66 -3.52 -2.37
N PRO A 297 -24.89 -3.94 -1.35
CA PRO A 297 -25.03 -3.40 -0.01
C PRO A 297 -24.80 -1.89 0.05
N ARG A 298 -25.58 -1.21 0.91
CA ARG A 298 -25.41 0.21 1.20
C ARG A 298 -24.28 0.40 2.20
N ARG A 299 -23.08 0.66 1.69
CA ARG A 299 -21.85 0.87 2.45
C ARG A 299 -21.14 2.13 1.96
N LYS A 300 -20.33 2.72 2.83
CA LYS A 300 -19.43 3.83 2.52
C LYS A 300 -18.23 3.35 1.70
N ALA A 301 -17.53 4.24 1.01
CA ALA A 301 -16.43 3.86 0.13
C ALA A 301 -15.20 3.36 0.92
N VAL A 302 -14.78 4.11 1.94
CA VAL A 302 -13.56 3.89 2.72
C VAL A 302 -13.78 4.12 4.23
N VAL A 303 -14.27 5.30 4.65
CA VAL A 303 -14.41 5.64 6.07
C VAL A 303 -15.78 5.17 6.56
N PRO A 304 -15.86 4.25 7.55
CA PRO A 304 -17.12 3.80 8.12
C PRO A 304 -18.02 4.97 8.49
N PHE A 305 -19.30 4.90 8.11
CA PHE A 305 -20.34 5.89 8.38
C PHE A 305 -20.17 7.28 7.73
N LEU A 306 -18.99 7.63 7.23
CA LEU A 306 -18.69 8.96 6.66
C LEU A 306 -18.54 8.93 5.13
N LEU A 307 -17.47 8.31 4.63
CA LEU A 307 -16.99 8.42 3.24
C LEU A 307 -17.02 7.08 2.52
#